data_AF-A0A327WTZ7-F1
#
_entry.id   AF-A0A327WTZ7-F1
#
_cell.length_a   1.000
_cell.length_b   1.000
_cell.length_c   1.000
_cell.angle_alpha   90.00
_cell.angle_beta   90.00
_cell.angle_gamma   90.00
#
_symmetry.space_group_name_H-M   'P 1'
#
loop_
_entity.id
_entity.type
_entity.pdbx_description
1 polymer ?
#
loop_
_entity_poly.entity_id
_entity_poly.type
_entity_poly.pdbx_seq_one_letter_code
_entity_poly.pdbx_strand_id
1 'polypeptide(L)'
;MNEAELKAQRNKALANYELKKMLARSGRVSAQEVEEARRIWEALRDYKPTEAARPIVATVPDPPAPKPPDSAVVVPAMAVDEFTRLIEDLTIERHEAHKQMCMRSNRLADYPDDQNVKDLVDEIQEWKRKRNEVAEKITFLRNNGRLPEPMPAQAAERSPEVPESAFLANLPADRYELNKLLVNSLNPKLYRAKQGLKNAKLEIWKAHYQKEVAKCQAAVDLAKSQLSALA
;
A
#
# COMPACT_ATOMS: atom_id res chain seq x y z
N MET A 1 37.92 1.10 -9.28
CA MET A 1 36.47 0.98 -9.55
C MET A 1 36.33 0.59 -11.01
N ASN A 2 35.62 -0.50 -11.32
CA ASN A 2 35.53 -1.00 -12.69
C ASN A 2 34.53 -0.15 -13.51
N GLU A 3 34.71 -0.02 -14.83
CA GLU A 3 33.82 0.82 -15.66
C GLU A 3 32.36 0.36 -15.60
N ALA A 4 32.14 -0.96 -15.53
CA ALA A 4 30.82 -1.56 -15.37
C ALA A 4 30.15 -1.19 -14.03
N GLU A 5 30.93 -1.14 -12.94
CA GLU A 5 30.45 -0.75 -11.61
C GLU A 5 30.09 0.73 -11.56
N LEU A 6 30.88 1.57 -12.23
CA LEU A 6 30.67 3.00 -12.31
C LEU A 6 29.41 3.32 -13.11
N LYS A 7 29.18 2.61 -14.23
CA LYS A 7 27.93 2.68 -15.00
C LYS A 7 26.73 2.22 -14.16
N ALA A 8 26.86 1.14 -13.40
CA ALA A 8 25.81 0.67 -12.50
C ALA A 8 25.49 1.68 -11.39
N GLN A 9 26.50 2.33 -10.81
CA GLN A 9 26.31 3.37 -9.79
C GLN A 9 25.69 4.64 -10.35
N ARG A 10 26.06 5.08 -11.57
CA ARG A 10 25.39 6.19 -12.26
C ARG A 10 23.91 5.92 -12.49
N ASN A 11 23.57 4.71 -12.95
CA ASN A 11 22.17 4.32 -13.17
C ASN A 11 21.38 4.27 -11.85
N LYS A 12 21.98 3.76 -10.77
CA LYS A 12 21.36 3.76 -9.44
C LYS A 12 21.13 5.18 -8.90
N ALA A 13 22.11 6.07 -9.06
CA ALA A 13 22.00 7.46 -8.64
C ALA A 13 20.92 8.23 -9.42
N LEU A 14 20.82 7.99 -10.74
CA LEU A 14 19.77 8.56 -11.58
C LEU A 14 18.39 8.10 -11.13
N ALA A 15 18.20 6.78 -10.94
CA ALA A 15 16.94 6.22 -10.48
C ALA A 15 16.53 6.76 -9.10
N ASN A 16 17.49 6.95 -8.19
CA ASN A 16 17.24 7.53 -6.87
C ASN A 16 16.81 9.01 -6.95
N TYR A 17 17.45 9.80 -7.82
CA TYR A 17 17.06 11.18 -8.05
C TYR A 17 15.64 11.29 -8.64
N GLU A 18 15.29 10.46 -9.63
CA GLU A 18 13.94 10.43 -10.20
C GLU A 18 12.88 9.99 -9.18
N LEU A 19 13.19 8.98 -8.36
CA LEU A 19 12.35 8.53 -7.27
C LEU A 19 12.10 9.68 -6.27
N LYS A 20 13.15 10.34 -5.80
CA LYS A 20 13.05 11.46 -4.85
C LYS A 20 12.28 12.64 -5.44
N LYS A 21 12.47 12.94 -6.73
CA LYS A 21 11.68 13.95 -7.46
C LYS A 21 10.19 13.60 -7.52
N MET A 22 9.85 12.33 -7.75
CA MET A 22 8.46 11.86 -7.75
C MET A 22 7.85 11.90 -6.34
N LEU A 23 8.63 11.52 -5.31
CA LEU A 23 8.19 11.55 -3.92
C LEU A 23 8.01 12.98 -3.40
N ALA A 24 8.83 13.93 -3.83
CA ALA A 24 8.64 15.36 -3.53
C ALA A 24 7.33 15.90 -4.12
N ARG A 25 6.92 15.46 -5.33
CA ARG A 25 5.60 15.82 -5.91
C ARG A 25 4.42 15.29 -5.10
N SER A 26 4.62 14.21 -4.35
CA SER A 26 3.63 13.63 -3.44
C SER A 26 3.76 14.11 -2.00
N GLY A 27 4.66 15.07 -1.72
CA GLY A 27 4.87 15.66 -0.40
C GLY A 27 5.50 14.71 0.62
N ARG A 28 6.13 13.62 0.17
CA ARG A 28 6.70 12.56 1.04
C ARG A 28 8.19 12.73 1.33
N VAL A 29 8.83 13.71 0.70
CA VAL A 29 10.27 13.93 0.71
C VAL A 29 10.52 15.44 0.69
N SER A 30 11.47 15.92 1.47
CA SER A 30 11.83 17.34 1.54
C SER A 30 12.56 17.80 0.26
N ALA A 31 12.53 19.11 -0.03
CA ALA A 31 13.26 19.67 -1.16
C ALA A 31 14.78 19.47 -1.05
N GLN A 32 15.31 19.45 0.18
CA GLN A 32 16.73 19.21 0.47
C GLN A 32 17.17 17.80 0.05
N GLU A 33 16.36 16.77 0.31
CA GLU A 33 16.66 15.40 -0.10
C GLU A 33 16.69 15.21 -1.63
N VAL A 34 15.93 16.03 -2.38
CA VAL A 34 15.99 16.03 -3.84
C VAL A 34 17.27 16.68 -4.35
N GLU A 35 17.71 17.77 -3.70
CA GLU A 35 18.97 18.44 -4.02
C GLU A 35 20.19 17.58 -3.68
N GLU A 36 20.17 16.85 -2.57
CA GLU A 36 21.21 15.88 -2.20
C GLU A 36 21.32 14.75 -3.23
N ALA A 37 20.19 14.15 -3.62
CA ALA A 37 20.16 13.11 -4.65
C ALA A 37 20.67 13.63 -6.00
N ARG A 38 20.36 14.89 -6.34
CA ARG A 38 20.88 15.57 -7.54
C ARG A 38 22.40 15.76 -7.48
N ARG A 39 22.93 16.24 -6.34
CA ARG A 39 24.38 16.45 -6.14
C ARG A 39 25.16 15.15 -6.27
N ILE A 40 24.65 14.04 -5.72
CA ILE A 40 25.29 12.73 -5.80
C ILE A 40 25.32 12.23 -7.26
N TRP A 41 24.22 12.41 -8.00
CA TRP A 41 24.18 12.04 -9.41
C TRP A 41 25.12 12.88 -10.27
N GLU A 42 25.17 14.20 -10.06
CA GLU A 42 26.09 15.11 -10.76
C GLU A 42 27.55 14.76 -10.44
N ALA A 43 27.88 14.50 -9.17
CA ALA A 43 29.22 14.06 -8.77
C ALA A 43 29.66 12.76 -9.45
N LEU A 44 28.78 11.75 -9.55
CA LEU A 44 29.08 10.48 -10.21
C LEU A 44 29.11 10.59 -11.74
N ARG A 45 28.34 11.53 -12.31
CA ARG A 45 28.34 11.81 -13.76
C ARG A 45 29.67 12.45 -14.17
N ASP A 46 30.14 13.41 -13.38
CA ASP A 46 31.33 14.21 -13.70
C ASP A 46 32.62 13.54 -13.20
N TYR A 47 32.51 12.49 -12.39
CA TYR A 47 33.64 11.65 -11.96
C TYR A 47 34.31 10.99 -13.18
N LYS A 48 35.55 11.41 -13.44
CA LYS A 48 36.49 10.72 -14.34
C LYS A 48 37.48 9.94 -13.47
N PRO A 49 37.75 8.64 -13.76
CA PRO A 49 38.78 7.92 -13.05
C PRO A 49 40.14 8.50 -13.43
N THR A 50 40.69 9.36 -12.57
CA THR A 50 42.09 9.77 -12.65
C THR A 50 42.91 8.77 -11.86
N GLU A 51 43.93 8.22 -12.51
CA GLU A 51 44.92 7.37 -11.85
C GLU A 51 45.58 8.12 -10.69
N ALA A 52 45.70 7.40 -9.58
CA ALA A 52 46.51 7.70 -8.40
C ALA A 52 46.15 8.90 -7.50
N ALA A 53 45.97 8.53 -6.22
CA ALA A 53 46.49 9.21 -5.02
C ALA A 53 45.50 9.95 -4.10
N ARG A 54 45.28 9.26 -2.96
CA ARG A 54 45.25 9.70 -1.55
C ARG A 54 43.90 9.55 -0.83
N PRO A 55 43.87 8.83 0.32
CA PRO A 55 42.69 8.77 1.16
C PRO A 55 42.64 10.07 1.97
N ILE A 56 41.62 10.89 1.74
CA ILE A 56 41.28 11.98 2.66
C ILE A 56 40.24 11.40 3.61
N VAL A 57 40.68 11.15 4.84
CA VAL A 57 39.81 10.91 5.99
C VAL A 57 39.03 12.20 6.21
N ALA A 58 37.80 12.26 5.68
CA ALA A 58 36.85 13.30 6.03
C ALA A 58 36.10 12.82 7.28
N THR A 59 36.44 13.43 8.41
CA THR A 59 35.71 13.39 9.67
C THR A 59 34.22 13.63 9.39
N VAL A 60 33.41 12.62 9.67
CA VAL A 60 31.95 12.69 9.69
C VAL A 60 31.56 13.55 10.89
N PRO A 61 30.80 14.66 10.72
CA PRO A 61 30.16 15.32 11.84
C PRO A 61 29.03 14.43 12.35
N ASP A 62 28.96 14.24 13.65
CA ASP A 62 27.89 13.51 14.34
C ASP A 62 26.50 13.96 13.82
N PRO A 63 25.60 13.02 13.50
CA PRO A 63 24.24 13.36 13.14
C PRO A 63 23.52 14.03 14.32
N PRO A 64 22.73 15.10 14.10
CA PRO A 64 21.92 15.68 15.15
C PRO A 64 20.91 14.64 15.66
N ALA A 65 20.76 14.58 16.98
CA ALA A 65 19.88 13.67 17.69
C ALA A 65 18.48 13.62 17.02
N PRO A 66 17.91 12.42 16.81
CA PRO A 66 16.58 12.30 16.24
C PRO A 66 15.57 13.00 17.14
N LYS A 67 14.81 13.94 16.57
CA LYS A 67 13.57 14.43 17.20
C LYS A 67 12.68 13.23 17.52
N PRO A 68 12.05 13.17 18.70
CA PRO A 68 11.13 12.09 19.01
C PRO A 68 9.98 12.12 18.00
N PRO A 69 9.65 10.99 17.35
CA PRO A 69 8.43 10.91 16.59
C PRO A 69 7.25 11.03 17.55
N ASP A 70 6.29 11.90 17.20
CA ASP A 70 4.96 11.88 17.80
C ASP A 70 4.45 10.44 17.82
N SER A 71 4.22 9.95 19.04
CA SER A 71 3.66 8.65 19.43
C SER A 71 3.26 7.72 18.29
N ALA A 72 4.24 7.12 17.62
CA ALA A 72 4.00 5.90 16.87
C ALA A 72 3.82 4.80 17.92
N VAL A 73 2.66 4.14 17.88
CA VAL A 73 2.43 2.91 18.64
C VAL A 73 3.56 1.94 18.28
N VAL A 74 4.53 1.80 19.18
CA VAL A 74 5.65 0.87 19.03
C VAL A 74 5.08 -0.53 19.21
N VAL A 75 4.58 -1.09 18.11
CA VAL A 75 4.30 -2.53 18.05
C VAL A 75 5.65 -3.23 18.04
N PRO A 76 5.93 -4.15 18.97
CA PRO A 76 7.19 -4.89 19.00
C PRO A 76 7.39 -5.61 17.66
N ALA A 77 8.41 -5.23 16.91
CA ALA A 77 8.79 -5.91 15.67
C ALA A 77 9.26 -7.34 15.99
N MET A 78 8.78 -8.33 15.24
CA MET A 78 9.31 -9.70 15.38
C MET A 78 10.78 -9.77 14.97
N ALA A 79 11.48 -10.83 15.39
CA ALA A 79 12.85 -11.07 14.96
C ALA A 79 12.91 -11.18 13.43
N VAL A 80 13.93 -10.56 12.81
CA VAL A 80 14.05 -10.45 11.35
C VAL A 80 14.02 -11.81 10.66
N ASP A 81 14.56 -12.85 11.30
CA ASP A 81 14.57 -14.22 10.79
C ASP A 81 13.20 -14.90 10.81
N GLU A 82 12.35 -14.56 11.79
CA GLU A 82 10.97 -15.06 11.86
C GLU A 82 10.09 -14.36 10.82
N PHE A 83 10.37 -13.09 10.56
CA PHE A 83 9.67 -12.28 9.56
C PHE A 83 9.92 -12.75 8.14
N THR A 84 11.17 -13.01 7.79
CA THR A 84 11.54 -13.48 6.45
C THR A 84 10.96 -14.86 6.18
N ARG A 85 11.08 -15.80 7.13
CA ARG A 85 10.48 -17.14 7.04
C ARG A 85 8.97 -17.07 6.83
N LEU A 86 8.28 -16.27 7.64
CA LEU A 86 6.82 -16.13 7.55
C LEU A 86 6.36 -15.51 6.23
N ILE A 87 7.13 -14.56 5.68
CA ILE A 87 6.87 -14.01 4.35
C ILE A 87 7.12 -15.04 3.27
N GLU A 88 8.18 -15.83 3.37
CA GLU A 88 8.49 -16.90 2.43
C GLU A 88 7.38 -17.95 2.41
N ASP A 89 6.95 -18.42 3.58
CA ASP A 89 5.86 -19.39 3.74
C ASP A 89 4.54 -18.88 3.15
N LEU A 90 4.15 -17.64 3.49
CA LEU A 90 2.93 -17.03 2.92
C LEU A 90 3.06 -16.79 1.41
N THR A 91 4.28 -16.52 0.92
CA THR A 91 4.51 -16.36 -0.51
C THR A 91 4.34 -17.69 -1.24
N ILE A 92 4.84 -18.79 -0.67
CA ILE A 92 4.64 -20.15 -1.16
C ILE A 92 3.14 -20.48 -1.17
N GLU A 93 2.44 -20.27 -0.04
CA GLU A 93 1.00 -20.54 0.08
C GLU A 93 0.18 -19.76 -0.96
N ARG A 94 0.52 -18.48 -1.20
CA ARG A 94 -0.13 -17.67 -2.24
C ARG A 94 0.10 -18.24 -3.64
N HIS A 95 1.31 -18.71 -3.94
CA HIS A 95 1.64 -19.30 -5.23
C HIS A 95 0.94 -20.64 -5.43
N GLU A 96 0.81 -21.45 -4.39
CA GLU A 96 0.05 -22.70 -4.42
C GLU A 96 -1.44 -22.44 -4.66
N ALA A 97 -2.05 -21.49 -3.94
CA ALA A 97 -3.45 -21.10 -4.15
C ALA A 97 -3.68 -20.59 -5.59
N HIS A 98 -2.73 -19.82 -6.13
CA HIS A 98 -2.80 -19.37 -7.52
C HIS A 98 -2.67 -20.53 -8.53
N LYS A 99 -1.77 -21.49 -8.29
CA LYS A 99 -1.62 -22.70 -9.12
C LYS A 99 -2.92 -23.52 -9.12
N GLN A 100 -3.53 -23.73 -7.94
CA GLN A 100 -4.79 -24.46 -7.80
C GLN A 100 -5.96 -23.78 -8.51
N MET A 101 -6.01 -22.45 -8.48
CA MET A 101 -6.99 -21.64 -9.24
C MET A 101 -6.79 -21.82 -10.75
N CYS A 102 -5.55 -21.70 -11.25
CA CYS A 102 -5.25 -21.85 -12.67
C CYS A 102 -5.54 -23.27 -13.19
N MET A 103 -5.20 -24.32 -12.42
CA MET A 103 -5.51 -25.69 -12.83
C MET A 103 -7.01 -25.93 -12.98
N ARG A 104 -7.83 -25.37 -12.09
CA ARG A 104 -9.30 -25.46 -12.17
C ARG A 104 -9.87 -24.59 -13.28
N SER A 105 -9.31 -23.39 -13.49
CA SER A 105 -9.69 -22.53 -14.60
C SER A 105 -9.42 -23.18 -15.95
N ASN A 106 -8.32 -23.92 -16.09
CA ASN A 106 -8.02 -24.64 -17.32
C ASN A 106 -9.02 -25.78 -17.56
N ARG A 107 -9.50 -26.44 -16.49
CA ARG A 107 -10.54 -27.47 -16.60
C ARG A 107 -11.88 -26.93 -17.09
N LEU A 108 -12.17 -25.63 -16.96
CA LEU A 108 -13.40 -25.04 -17.50
C LEU A 108 -13.48 -25.16 -19.03
N ALA A 109 -12.34 -25.19 -19.72
CA ALA A 109 -12.29 -25.34 -21.18
C ALA A 109 -12.71 -26.75 -21.65
N ASP A 110 -12.69 -27.74 -20.75
CA ASP A 110 -13.06 -29.12 -21.06
C ASP A 110 -14.58 -29.36 -20.96
N TYR A 111 -15.35 -28.39 -20.44
CA TYR A 111 -16.81 -28.50 -20.29
C TYR A 111 -17.55 -27.86 -21.48
N PRO A 112 -18.68 -28.44 -21.94
CA PRO A 112 -19.55 -27.81 -22.93
C PRO A 112 -20.19 -26.53 -22.38
N ASP A 113 -20.38 -25.51 -23.24
CA ASP A 113 -20.94 -24.20 -22.86
C ASP A 113 -22.37 -24.29 -22.27
N ASP A 114 -23.12 -25.33 -22.63
CA ASP A 114 -24.50 -25.54 -22.18
C ASP A 114 -24.59 -26.26 -20.82
N GLN A 115 -23.47 -26.71 -20.26
CA GLN A 115 -23.45 -27.43 -18.99
C GLN A 115 -23.26 -26.46 -17.81
N ASN A 116 -24.09 -26.60 -16.77
CA ASN A 116 -23.92 -25.82 -15.56
C ASN A 116 -22.70 -26.33 -14.77
N VAL A 117 -21.64 -25.52 -14.71
CA VAL A 117 -20.38 -25.85 -14.00
C VAL A 117 -20.21 -25.02 -12.73
N LYS A 118 -21.32 -24.74 -12.02
CA LYS A 118 -21.32 -23.92 -10.80
C LYS A 118 -20.30 -24.38 -9.76
N ASP A 119 -20.22 -25.67 -9.48
CA ASP A 119 -19.34 -26.21 -8.43
C ASP A 119 -17.85 -25.90 -8.73
N LEU A 120 -17.43 -26.06 -9.99
CA LEU A 120 -16.06 -25.74 -10.40
C LEU A 120 -15.78 -24.22 -10.32
N VAL A 121 -16.77 -23.40 -10.67
CA VAL A 121 -16.68 -21.95 -10.56
C VAL A 121 -16.60 -21.52 -9.08
N ASP A 122 -17.39 -22.13 -8.21
CA ASP A 122 -17.37 -21.88 -6.76
C ASP A 122 -16.00 -22.27 -6.17
N GLU A 123 -15.44 -23.41 -6.56
CA GLU A 123 -14.07 -23.81 -6.19
C GLU A 123 -13.03 -22.77 -6.66
N ILE A 124 -13.13 -22.28 -7.91
CA ILE A 124 -12.21 -21.25 -8.43
C ILE A 124 -12.32 -19.95 -7.62
N GLN A 125 -13.53 -19.54 -7.24
CA GLN A 125 -13.74 -18.35 -6.41
C GLN A 125 -13.20 -18.55 -4.99
N GLU A 126 -13.30 -19.76 -4.43
CA GLU A 126 -12.73 -20.10 -3.13
C GLU A 126 -11.19 -19.99 -3.14
N TRP A 127 -10.53 -20.57 -4.15
CA TRP A 127 -9.07 -20.43 -4.31
C TRP A 127 -8.63 -19.00 -4.58
N LYS A 128 -9.45 -18.23 -5.31
CA LYS A 128 -9.22 -16.79 -5.53
C LYS A 128 -9.34 -16.01 -4.22
N ARG A 129 -10.30 -16.34 -3.37
CA ARG A 129 -10.47 -15.75 -2.03
C ARG A 129 -9.26 -16.06 -1.17
N LYS A 130 -8.86 -17.33 -1.07
CA LYS A 130 -7.68 -17.77 -0.32
C LYS A 130 -6.40 -17.05 -0.79
N ARG A 131 -6.20 -16.91 -2.11
CA ARG A 131 -5.07 -16.15 -2.67
C ARG A 131 -5.07 -14.68 -2.22
N ASN A 132 -6.24 -14.03 -2.22
CA ASN A 132 -6.37 -12.63 -1.82
C ASN A 132 -6.15 -12.46 -0.31
N GLU A 133 -6.70 -13.34 0.52
CA GLU A 133 -6.49 -13.34 1.97
C GLU A 133 -5.00 -13.48 2.33
N VAL A 134 -4.27 -14.39 1.67
CA VAL A 134 -2.83 -14.54 1.89
C VAL A 134 -2.07 -13.30 1.40
N ALA A 135 -2.48 -12.68 0.29
CA ALA A 135 -1.87 -11.43 -0.19
C ALA A 135 -2.08 -10.28 0.81
N GLU A 136 -3.27 -10.17 1.40
CA GLU A 136 -3.58 -9.20 2.45
C GLU A 136 -2.74 -9.43 3.70
N LYS A 137 -2.55 -10.70 4.12
CA LYS A 137 -1.64 -11.06 5.22
C LYS A 137 -0.20 -10.63 4.95
N ILE A 138 0.32 -10.84 3.74
CA ILE A 138 1.67 -10.39 3.35
C ILE A 138 1.77 -8.87 3.40
N THR A 139 0.77 -8.15 2.86
CA THR A 139 0.73 -6.68 2.90
C THR A 139 0.66 -6.17 4.34
N PHE A 140 -0.13 -6.83 5.19
CA PHE A 140 -0.24 -6.49 6.60
C PHE A 140 1.08 -6.70 7.33
N LEU A 141 1.75 -7.83 7.14
CA LEU A 141 3.08 -8.09 7.71
C LEU A 141 4.09 -7.04 7.28
N ARG A 142 4.15 -6.69 5.99
CA ARG A 142 5.06 -5.67 5.48
C ARG A 142 4.83 -4.29 6.09
N ASN A 143 3.58 -3.96 6.42
CA ASN A 143 3.22 -2.64 6.95
C ASN A 143 3.31 -2.57 8.48
N ASN A 144 3.04 -3.67 9.19
CA ASN A 144 2.88 -3.67 10.66
C ASN A 144 3.92 -4.52 11.40
N GLY A 145 4.77 -5.29 10.71
CA GLY A 145 5.85 -6.08 11.31
C GLY A 145 5.41 -7.32 12.09
N ARG A 146 4.10 -7.58 12.25
CA ARG A 146 3.53 -8.78 12.88
C ARG A 146 2.14 -9.07 12.31
N LEU A 147 1.71 -10.33 12.30
CA LEU A 147 0.32 -10.71 12.00
C LEU A 147 -0.56 -10.41 13.23
N PRO A 148 -1.86 -10.11 13.07
CA PRO A 148 -2.78 -10.08 14.19
C PRO A 148 -2.73 -11.44 14.89
N GLU A 149 -2.60 -11.46 16.22
CA GLU A 149 -2.72 -12.72 16.94
C GLU A 149 -4.09 -13.33 16.63
N PRO A 150 -4.15 -14.63 16.29
CA PRO A 150 -5.43 -15.28 16.06
C PRO A 150 -6.23 -15.19 17.36
N MET A 151 -7.28 -14.36 17.37
CA MET A 151 -8.22 -14.35 18.48
C MET A 151 -8.71 -15.80 18.69
N PRO A 152 -8.71 -16.32 19.92
CA PRO A 152 -9.19 -17.66 20.19
C PRO A 152 -10.62 -17.77 19.68
N ALA A 153 -10.90 -18.87 18.98
CA ALA A 153 -12.17 -19.18 18.32
C ALA A 153 -13.32 -19.37 19.33
N GLN A 154 -13.75 -18.29 19.98
CA GLN A 154 -14.97 -18.22 20.78
C GLN A 154 -15.76 -17.00 20.34
N ALA A 155 -16.52 -17.17 19.25
CA ALA A 155 -17.84 -16.55 19.03
C ALA A 155 -18.30 -16.90 17.60
N ALA A 156 -18.37 -18.19 17.30
CA ALA A 156 -19.26 -18.67 16.26
C ALA A 156 -20.67 -18.70 16.85
N GLU A 157 -21.32 -17.55 17.02
CA GLU A 157 -22.77 -17.49 17.22
C GLU A 157 -23.34 -16.10 16.89
N ARG A 158 -24.28 -16.11 15.93
CA ARG A 158 -25.36 -15.14 15.64
C ARG A 158 -25.11 -13.97 14.66
N SER A 159 -25.52 -14.24 13.42
CA SER A 159 -26.44 -13.46 12.56
C SER A 159 -26.01 -12.09 11.98
N PRO A 160 -26.58 -11.72 10.81
CA PRO A 160 -25.95 -10.86 9.83
C PRO A 160 -26.40 -9.41 9.98
N GLU A 161 -25.56 -8.58 10.56
CA GLU A 161 -25.63 -7.14 10.34
C GLU A 161 -24.36 -6.71 9.58
N VAL A 162 -24.61 -6.06 8.45
CA VAL A 162 -23.63 -5.46 7.55
C VAL A 162 -22.61 -4.65 8.37
N PRO A 163 -21.29 -4.75 8.08
CA PRO A 163 -20.26 -4.29 9.00
C PRO A 163 -20.14 -2.76 8.98
N GLU A 164 -21.00 -2.07 9.71
CA GLU A 164 -20.79 -0.67 10.11
C GLU A 164 -19.63 -0.57 11.13
N SER A 165 -19.35 -1.64 11.87
CA SER A 165 -18.40 -1.66 12.98
C SER A 165 -16.92 -1.54 12.57
N ALA A 166 -16.50 -2.13 11.45
CA ALA A 166 -15.11 -2.04 10.99
C ALA A 166 -14.75 -0.64 10.43
N PHE A 167 -15.75 0.11 9.97
CA PHE A 167 -15.58 1.47 9.45
C PHE A 167 -15.60 2.50 10.58
N LEU A 168 -16.49 2.32 11.57
CA LEU A 168 -16.58 3.18 12.76
C LEU A 168 -15.32 3.11 13.64
N ALA A 169 -14.64 1.95 13.70
CA ALA A 169 -13.43 1.77 14.51
C ALA A 169 -12.19 2.53 13.99
N ASN A 170 -12.20 3.02 12.75
CA ASN A 170 -11.06 3.70 12.12
C ASN A 170 -11.25 5.22 11.98
N LEU A 171 -12.34 5.79 12.51
CA LEU A 171 -12.54 7.24 12.48
C LEU A 171 -11.89 7.88 13.70
N PRO A 172 -11.15 8.99 13.51
CA PRO A 172 -10.57 9.74 14.62
C PRO A 172 -11.66 10.21 15.58
N ALA A 173 -11.44 10.02 16.89
CA ALA A 173 -12.38 10.48 17.91
C ALA A 173 -12.32 12.00 18.17
N ASP A 174 -11.25 12.66 17.69
CA ASP A 174 -11.06 14.10 17.87
C ASP A 174 -11.75 14.90 16.75
N ARG A 175 -12.52 15.92 17.15
CA ARG A 175 -13.21 16.87 16.26
C ARG A 175 -12.25 17.56 15.29
N TYR A 176 -11.04 17.88 15.73
CA TYR A 176 -10.03 18.50 14.87
C TYR A 176 -9.58 17.55 13.74
N GLU A 177 -9.34 16.28 14.09
CA GLU A 177 -8.92 15.25 13.14
C GLU A 177 -10.03 14.86 12.16
N LEU A 178 -11.28 14.78 12.63
CA LEU A 178 -12.47 14.59 11.79
C LEU A 178 -12.63 15.72 10.75
N ASN A 179 -12.46 16.98 11.16
CA ASN A 179 -12.55 18.11 10.25
C ASN A 179 -11.38 18.12 9.23
N LYS A 180 -10.16 17.81 9.70
CA LYS A 180 -8.99 17.64 8.83
C LYS A 180 -9.20 16.53 7.80
N LEU A 181 -9.82 15.41 8.20
CA LEU A 181 -10.13 14.27 7.33
C LEU A 181 -11.22 14.63 6.30
N LEU A 182 -12.27 15.34 6.71
CA LEU A 182 -13.30 15.87 5.82
C LEU A 182 -12.71 16.79 4.75
N VAL A 183 -11.90 17.77 5.15
CA VAL A 183 -11.36 18.80 4.25
C VAL A 183 -10.26 18.26 3.34
N ASN A 184 -9.32 17.48 3.88
CA ASN A 184 -8.13 17.08 3.13
C ASN A 184 -8.27 15.76 2.37
N SER A 185 -9.19 14.89 2.77
CA SER A 185 -9.32 13.53 2.19
C SER A 185 -10.69 13.31 1.55
N LEU A 186 -11.78 13.43 2.31
CA LEU A 186 -13.10 13.00 1.85
C LEU A 186 -13.73 13.95 0.82
N ASN A 187 -13.76 15.26 1.09
CA ASN A 187 -14.33 16.24 0.17
C ASN A 187 -13.58 16.29 -1.18
N PRO A 188 -12.23 16.26 -1.23
CA PRO A 188 -11.50 16.20 -2.50
C PRO A 188 -11.78 14.93 -3.29
N LYS A 189 -11.89 13.76 -2.62
CA LYS A 189 -12.24 12.49 -3.28
C LYS A 189 -13.65 12.53 -3.87
N LEU A 190 -14.60 13.04 -3.10
CA LEU A 190 -15.98 13.22 -3.55
C LEU A 190 -16.09 14.17 -4.74
N TYR A 191 -15.34 15.28 -4.72
CA TYR A 191 -15.27 16.21 -5.86
C TYR A 191 -14.72 15.52 -7.11
N ARG A 192 -13.60 14.79 -6.98
CA ARG A 192 -13.00 14.05 -8.10
C ARG A 192 -13.94 12.98 -8.65
N ALA A 193 -14.65 12.25 -7.79
CA ALA A 193 -15.62 11.24 -8.22
C ALA A 193 -16.81 11.87 -8.98
N LYS A 194 -17.34 13.01 -8.51
CA LYS A 194 -18.39 13.77 -9.21
C LYS A 194 -17.89 14.31 -10.55
N GLN A 195 -16.64 14.75 -10.63
CA GLN A 195 -16.05 15.23 -11.88
C GLN A 195 -15.79 14.08 -12.87
N GLY A 196 -15.33 12.93 -12.37
CA GLY A 196 -15.21 11.69 -13.16
C GLY A 196 -16.54 11.25 -13.74
N LEU A 197 -17.63 11.35 -12.97
CA LEU A 197 -18.98 11.06 -13.44
C LEU A 197 -19.41 12.00 -14.57
N LYS A 198 -19.19 13.31 -14.43
CA LYS A 198 -19.53 14.33 -15.45
C LYS A 198 -18.75 14.12 -16.75
N ASN A 199 -17.50 13.70 -16.65
CA ASN A 199 -16.60 13.52 -17.80
C ASN A 199 -16.73 12.14 -18.46
N ALA A 200 -17.40 11.17 -17.81
CA ALA A 200 -17.53 9.81 -18.31
C ALA A 200 -18.50 9.75 -19.50
N LYS A 201 -17.98 9.33 -20.66
CA LYS A 201 -18.76 9.16 -21.90
C LYS A 201 -19.43 7.78 -21.99
N LEU A 202 -18.73 6.75 -21.55
CA LEU A 202 -19.18 5.35 -21.61
C LEU A 202 -20.04 4.97 -20.40
N GLU A 203 -21.10 4.20 -20.61
CA GLU A 203 -22.07 3.84 -19.55
C GLU A 203 -21.45 3.02 -18.41
N ILE A 204 -20.53 2.12 -18.72
CA ILE A 204 -19.80 1.32 -17.71
C ILE A 204 -19.04 2.23 -16.74
N TRP A 205 -18.39 3.26 -17.27
CA TRP A 205 -17.65 4.23 -16.47
C TRP A 205 -18.58 5.16 -15.69
N LYS A 206 -19.76 5.50 -16.24
CA LYS A 206 -20.80 6.23 -15.49
C LYS A 206 -21.26 5.42 -14.28
N ALA A 207 -21.56 4.13 -14.45
CA ALA A 207 -21.97 3.25 -13.35
C ALA A 207 -20.87 3.11 -12.28
N HIS A 208 -19.61 2.97 -12.70
CA HIS A 208 -18.46 2.96 -11.78
C HIS A 208 -18.37 4.26 -10.96
N TYR A 209 -18.40 5.43 -11.62
CA TYR A 209 -18.32 6.71 -10.90
C TYR A 209 -19.56 7.01 -10.07
N GLN A 210 -20.76 6.54 -10.45
CA GLN A 210 -21.96 6.62 -9.62
C GLN A 210 -21.77 5.86 -8.30
N LYS A 211 -21.25 4.62 -8.37
CA LYS A 211 -20.93 3.83 -7.18
C LYS A 211 -19.89 4.51 -6.30
N GLU A 212 -18.83 5.06 -6.90
CA GLU A 212 -17.79 5.79 -6.17
C GLU A 212 -18.31 7.08 -5.53
N VAL A 213 -19.18 7.83 -6.20
CA VAL A 213 -19.84 9.02 -5.63
C VAL A 213 -20.70 8.63 -4.43
N ALA A 214 -21.53 7.58 -4.55
CA ALA A 214 -22.37 7.10 -3.46
C ALA A 214 -21.53 6.69 -2.23
N LYS A 215 -20.44 5.95 -2.46
CA LYS A 215 -19.50 5.53 -1.40
C LYS A 215 -18.83 6.73 -0.73
N CYS A 216 -18.32 7.68 -1.51
CA CYS A 216 -17.68 8.88 -0.95
C CYS A 216 -18.68 9.78 -0.21
N GLN A 217 -19.90 9.90 -0.71
CA GLN A 217 -20.97 10.69 -0.08
C GLN A 217 -21.36 10.08 1.26
N ALA A 218 -21.58 8.77 1.33
CA ALA A 218 -21.85 8.07 2.59
C ALA A 218 -20.73 8.28 3.62
N ALA A 219 -19.46 8.22 3.21
CA ALA A 219 -18.32 8.47 4.10
C ALA A 219 -18.26 9.93 4.60
N VAL A 220 -18.60 10.91 3.76
CA VAL A 220 -18.70 12.33 4.15
C VAL A 220 -19.86 12.54 5.14
N ASP A 221 -21.02 11.95 4.87
CA ASP A 221 -22.20 12.12 5.70
C ASP A 221 -22.02 11.47 7.08
N LEU A 222 -21.33 10.34 7.13
CA LEU A 222 -20.94 9.69 8.39
C LEU A 222 -19.91 10.51 9.17
N ALA A 223 -18.89 11.06 8.53
CA ALA A 223 -17.94 11.93 9.21
C ALA A 223 -18.60 13.23 9.72
N LYS A 224 -19.60 13.76 8.99
CA LYS A 224 -20.41 14.89 9.45
C LYS A 224 -21.31 14.53 10.62
N SER A 225 -21.96 13.35 10.61
CA SER A 225 -22.83 12.93 11.69
C SER A 225 -22.04 12.72 12.99
N GLN A 226 -20.83 12.15 12.91
CA GLN A 226 -19.92 12.05 14.05
C GLN A 226 -19.45 13.43 14.53
N LEU A 227 -19.11 14.34 13.60
CA LEU A 227 -18.72 15.70 13.98
C LEU A 227 -19.87 16.47 14.64
N SER A 228 -21.12 16.23 14.26
CA SER A 228 -22.29 16.78 14.95
C SER A 228 -22.59 16.10 16.29
N ALA A 229 -22.27 14.81 16.45
CA ALA A 229 -22.44 14.10 17.72
C ALA A 229 -21.38 14.51 18.77
N LEU A 230 -20.25 15.05 18.33
CA LEU A 230 -19.17 15.59 19.17
C LEU A 230 -19.28 17.10 19.43
N ALA A 231 -20.31 17.76 18.90
CA ALA A 231 -20.55 19.21 19.03
C ALA A 231 -21.55 19.51 20.16
#